data_AF-A0A7W1ZBL4-F1
#
_entry.id   AF-A0A7W1ZBL4-F1
#
_cell.length_a   1.000
_cell.length_b   1.000
_cell.length_c   1.000
_cell.angle_alpha   90.00
_cell.angle_beta   90.00
_cell.angle_gamma   90.00
#
_symmetry.space_group_name_H-M   'P 1'
#
loop_
_entity.id
_entity.type
_entity.pdbx_description
1 polymer ?
#
loop_
_entity_poly.entity_id
_entity_poly.type
_entity_poly.pdbx_seq_one_letter_code
_entity_poly.pdbx_strand_id
1 'polypeptide(L)'
;LAMSGEIKTQNAPFLLRQCIANRRHGWAAWQFVKTHWREANERFPTNTIVRMIDSVKLLNTSEAVADARSFFAEHPIDQATKTLEQVLERQQVNADLRQREADRFPASL
;
A
#
# COMPACT_ATOMS: atom_id res chain seq x y z
N LEU A 1 -5.80 14.85 -8.99
CA LEU A 1 -7.14 14.23 -8.91
C LEU A 1 -7.49 13.73 -7.50
N ALA A 2 -6.85 12.69 -6.96
CA ALA A 2 -7.23 12.15 -5.64
C ALA A 2 -7.19 13.19 -4.49
N MET A 3 -6.20 14.09 -4.53
CA MET A 3 -6.05 15.19 -3.57
C MET A 3 -6.57 16.55 -4.11
N SER A 4 -7.18 16.64 -5.30
CA SER A 4 -7.63 17.94 -5.83
C SER A 4 -9.09 18.28 -5.49
N GLY A 5 -9.87 17.34 -4.92
CA GLY A 5 -11.29 17.54 -4.62
C GLY A 5 -12.22 17.34 -5.83
N GLU A 6 -11.69 17.23 -7.05
CA GLU A 6 -12.44 16.85 -8.25
C GLU A 6 -13.07 15.46 -8.15
N ILE A 7 -12.44 14.58 -7.35
CA ILE A 7 -12.99 13.27 -6.99
C ILE A 7 -13.64 13.39 -5.63
N LYS A 8 -14.88 12.90 -5.51
CA LYS A 8 -15.57 12.78 -4.22
C LYS A 8 -14.65 12.12 -3.21
N THR A 9 -14.52 12.72 -2.03
CA THR A 9 -13.60 12.32 -0.97
C THR A 9 -13.74 10.85 -0.55
N GLN A 10 -14.94 10.27 -0.63
CA GLN A 10 -15.20 8.85 -0.39
C GLN A 10 -14.63 7.90 -1.46
N ASN A 11 -14.41 8.39 -2.69
CA ASN A 11 -13.91 7.61 -3.83
C ASN A 11 -12.39 7.74 -4.00
N ALA A 12 -11.79 8.85 -3.55
CA ALA A 12 -10.36 9.11 -3.68
C ALA A 12 -9.46 8.01 -3.07
N PRO A 13 -9.75 7.44 -1.88
CA PRO A 13 -9.02 6.29 -1.32
C PRO A 13 -8.95 5.08 -2.27
N PHE A 14 -10.05 4.80 -2.98
CA PHE A 14 -10.11 3.67 -3.89
C PHE A 14 -9.31 3.92 -5.17
N LEU A 15 -9.25 5.16 -5.66
CA LEU A 15 -8.37 5.50 -6.77
C LEU A 15 -6.90 5.29 -6.40
N LEU A 16 -6.47 5.79 -5.23
CA LEU A 16 -5.10 5.60 -4.75
C LEU A 16 -4.76 4.13 -4.55
N ARG A 17 -5.69 3.33 -4.02
CA ARG A 17 -5.56 1.87 -3.93
C ARG A 17 -5.28 1.23 -5.29
N GLN A 18 -6.02 1.61 -6.33
CA GLN A 18 -5.81 1.09 -7.68
C GLN A 18 -4.45 1.51 -8.25
N CYS A 19 -3.99 2.73 -7.97
CA CYS A 19 -2.66 3.20 -8.37
C CYS A 19 -1.54 2.39 -7.69
N ILE A 20 -1.64 2.13 -6.38
CA ILE A 20 -0.68 1.31 -5.63
C ILE A 20 -0.63 -0.12 -6.18
N ALA A 21 -1.77 -0.68 -6.63
CA ALA A 21 -1.82 -2.01 -7.21
C ALA A 21 -1.13 -2.14 -8.59
N ASN A 22 -0.69 -1.03 -9.19
CA ASN A 22 -0.04 -1.06 -10.49
C ASN A 22 1.36 -1.69 -10.40
N ARG A 23 1.64 -2.70 -11.23
CA ARG A 23 2.94 -3.40 -11.23
C ARG A 23 4.15 -2.51 -11.55
N ARG A 24 3.99 -1.47 -12.36
CA ARG A 24 5.09 -0.57 -12.78
C ARG A 24 5.16 0.69 -11.93
N HIS A 25 4.01 1.26 -11.59
CA HIS A 25 3.91 2.57 -10.94
C HIS A 25 3.45 2.50 -9.48
N GLY A 26 3.21 1.29 -8.95
CA GLY A 26 2.70 1.10 -7.59
C GLY A 26 3.63 1.67 -6.53
N TRP A 27 4.94 1.56 -6.73
CA TRP A 27 5.93 2.18 -5.86
C TRP A 27 5.80 3.71 -5.82
N ALA A 28 5.75 4.36 -6.98
CA ALA A 28 5.58 5.82 -7.06
C ALA A 28 4.24 6.27 -6.44
N ALA A 29 3.17 5.52 -6.67
CA ALA A 29 1.87 5.78 -6.06
C ALA A 29 1.91 5.64 -4.52
N TRP A 30 2.64 4.66 -4.00
CA TRP A 30 2.85 4.51 -2.56
C TRP A 30 3.66 5.67 -1.97
N GLN A 31 4.76 6.08 -2.62
CA GLN A 31 5.51 7.27 -2.21
C GLN A 31 4.62 8.51 -2.17
N PHE A 32 3.76 8.71 -3.18
CA PHE A 32 2.79 9.80 -3.19
C PHE A 32 1.84 9.73 -1.98
N VAL A 33 1.30 8.55 -1.66
CA VAL A 33 0.41 8.39 -0.50
C VAL A 33 1.13 8.71 0.81
N LYS A 34 2.38 8.27 0.99
CA LYS A 34 3.17 8.60 2.19
C LYS A 34 3.40 10.10 2.32
N THR A 35 3.81 10.78 1.24
CA THR A 35 4.02 12.24 1.24
C THR A 35 2.77 13.01 1.65
N HIS A 36 1.59 12.53 1.23
CA HIS A 36 0.31 13.17 1.53
C HIS A 36 -0.46 12.49 2.66
N TRP A 37 0.20 11.70 3.51
CA TRP A 37 -0.48 10.86 4.49
C TRP A 37 -1.34 11.65 5.47
N ARG A 38 -0.81 12.75 6.01
CA ARG A 38 -1.54 13.63 6.94
C ARG A 38 -2.80 14.19 6.29
N GLU A 39 -2.66 14.72 5.08
CA GLU A 39 -3.78 15.28 4.30
C GLU A 39 -4.84 14.22 3.99
N ALA A 40 -4.41 13.00 3.64
CA ALA A 40 -5.31 11.88 3.37
C ALA A 40 -6.15 11.54 4.62
N ASN A 41 -5.52 11.50 5.81
CA ASN A 41 -6.22 11.23 7.08
C ASN A 41 -7.16 12.36 7.50
N GLU A 42 -6.82 13.61 7.19
CA GLU A 42 -7.66 14.78 7.47
C GLU A 42 -8.89 14.84 6.53
N ARG A 43 -8.72 14.47 5.26
CA ARG A 43 -9.79 14.59 4.25
C ARG A 43 -10.65 13.34 4.14
N PHE A 44 -10.05 12.15 4.09
CA PHE A 44 -10.79 10.94 3.74
C PHE A 44 -11.56 10.36 4.92
N PRO A 45 -12.71 9.68 4.68
CA PRO A 45 -13.42 8.99 5.76
C PRO A 45 -12.49 8.00 6.46
N THR A 46 -12.44 8.04 7.79
CA THR A 46 -11.51 7.26 8.63
C THR A 46 -11.51 5.76 8.32
N ASN A 47 -12.66 5.18 8.00
CA ASN A 47 -12.82 3.76 7.66
C ASN A 47 -12.27 3.39 6.26
N THR A 48 -11.96 4.37 5.41
CA THR A 48 -11.41 4.17 4.07
C THR A 48 -9.90 4.21 4.03
N ILE A 49 -9.23 4.74 5.05
CA ILE A 49 -7.76 4.80 5.13
C ILE A 49 -7.13 3.42 5.04
N VAL A 50 -7.62 2.47 5.86
CA VAL A 50 -7.10 1.09 5.79
C VAL A 50 -7.42 0.39 4.46
N ARG A 51 -8.52 0.78 3.81
CA ARG A 51 -8.88 0.26 2.48
C ARG A 51 -7.97 0.83 1.39
N MET A 52 -7.55 2.09 1.52
CA MET A 52 -6.62 2.76 0.60
C MET A 52 -5.30 2.00 0.50
N ILE A 53 -4.78 1.54 1.65
CA ILE A 53 -3.46 0.89 1.76
C ILE A 53 -3.50 -0.62 1.51
N ASP A 54 -4.67 -1.22 1.27
CA ASP A 54 -4.81 -2.68 1.12
C ASP A 54 -3.90 -3.26 0.01
N SER A 55 -3.66 -2.50 -1.06
CA SER A 55 -2.79 -2.92 -2.17
C SER A 55 -1.30 -2.77 -1.89
N VAL A 56 -0.87 -2.21 -0.75
CA VAL A 56 0.54 -2.20 -0.31
C VAL A 56 1.10 -3.62 -0.23
N LYS A 57 0.27 -4.62 0.08
CA LYS A 57 0.65 -6.05 0.04
C LYS A 57 1.17 -6.54 -1.31
N LEU A 58 0.92 -5.81 -2.41
CA LEU A 58 1.41 -6.15 -3.75
C LEU A 58 2.81 -5.59 -4.03
N LEU A 59 3.30 -4.67 -3.21
CA LEU A 59 4.64 -4.11 -3.30
C LEU A 59 5.63 -5.05 -2.60
N ASN A 60 6.19 -5.98 -3.36
CA ASN A 60 6.91 -7.14 -2.85
C ASN A 60 8.43 -7.14 -3.13
N THR A 61 9.02 -5.97 -3.33
CA THR A 61 10.49 -5.80 -3.29
C THR A 61 10.95 -5.65 -1.85
N SER A 62 12.19 -6.05 -1.55
CA SER A 62 12.77 -5.90 -0.19
C SER A 62 12.72 -4.46 0.30
N GLU A 63 13.03 -3.50 -0.58
CA GLU A 63 12.93 -2.06 -0.31
C GLU A 63 11.50 -1.66 0.10
N ALA A 64 10.48 -2.09 -0.65
CA ALA A 64 9.10 -1.72 -0.36
C ALA A 64 8.56 -2.35 0.92
N VAL A 65 8.99 -3.56 1.26
CA VAL A 65 8.64 -4.21 2.53
C VAL A 65 9.24 -3.46 3.72
N ALA A 66 10.53 -3.13 3.65
CA ALA A 66 11.21 -2.38 4.71
C ALA A 66 10.59 -0.98 4.90
N ASP A 67 10.33 -0.29 3.79
CA ASP A 67 9.72 1.03 3.76
C ASP A 67 8.31 1.03 4.39
N ALA A 68 7.43 0.11 3.98
CA ALA A 68 6.08 0.02 4.52
C ALA A 68 6.09 -0.30 6.02
N ARG A 69 6.93 -1.23 6.48
CA ARG A 69 7.07 -1.55 7.91
C ARG A 69 7.52 -0.34 8.73
N SER A 70 8.54 0.38 8.27
CA SER A 70 9.02 1.59 8.95
C SER A 70 7.94 2.66 8.99
N PHE A 71 7.27 2.89 7.86
CA PHE A 71 6.24 3.92 7.75
C PHE A 71 5.09 3.68 8.72
N PHE A 72 4.54 2.45 8.77
CA PHE A 72 3.41 2.15 9.64
C PHE A 72 3.77 1.95 11.12
N ALA A 73 5.05 1.79 11.46
CA ALA A 73 5.51 1.88 12.84
C ALA A 73 5.39 3.33 13.37
N GLU A 74 5.65 4.32 12.52
CA GLU A 74 5.52 5.74 12.85
C GLU A 74 4.10 6.28 12.63
N HIS A 75 3.32 5.64 11.75
CA HIS A 75 2.00 6.09 11.32
C HIS A 75 0.96 4.97 11.50
N PRO A 76 0.64 4.58 12.74
CA PRO A 76 -0.35 3.54 12.99
C PRO A 76 -1.75 3.95 12.49
N ILE A 77 -2.59 2.95 12.22
CA ILE A 77 -4.01 3.13 11.93
C ILE A 77 -4.78 2.52 13.11
N ASP A 78 -4.89 3.24 14.23
CA ASP A 78 -5.39 2.72 15.52
C ASP A 78 -6.78 2.09 15.41
N GLN A 79 -7.64 2.64 14.56
CA GLN A 79 -8.98 2.11 14.31
C GLN A 79 -9.01 0.80 13.51
N ALA A 80 -7.86 0.35 12.96
CA ALA A 80 -7.77 -0.78 12.06
C ALA A 80 -6.45 -1.58 12.19
N THR A 81 -5.85 -1.62 13.38
CA THR A 81 -4.55 -2.26 13.66
C THR A 81 -4.47 -3.68 13.09
N LYS A 82 -5.45 -4.54 13.38
CA LYS A 82 -5.45 -5.94 12.90
C LYS A 82 -5.46 -6.05 11.38
N THR A 83 -6.21 -5.19 10.71
CA THR A 83 -6.27 -5.19 9.23
C THR A 83 -4.95 -4.73 8.65
N LEU A 84 -4.32 -3.71 9.25
CA LEU A 84 -2.99 -3.26 8.85
C LEU A 84 -1.94 -4.36 9.04
N GLU A 85 -1.94 -5.05 10.18
CA GLU A 85 -1.07 -6.20 10.43
C GLU A 85 -1.23 -7.29 9.37
N GLN A 86 -2.47 -7.65 9.01
CA GLN A 86 -2.76 -8.63 7.96
C GLN A 86 -2.26 -8.19 6.58
N VAL A 87 -2.35 -6.90 6.25
CA VAL A 87 -1.81 -6.36 4.99
C VAL A 87 -0.28 -6.50 4.96
N LEU A 88 0.40 -6.15 6.04
CA LEU A 88 1.87 -6.24 6.14
C LEU A 88 2.37 -7.69 6.19
N GLU A 89 1.65 -8.58 6.86
CA GLU A 89 1.93 -10.02 6.84
C GLU A 89 1.80 -10.57 5.42
N ARG A 90 0.71 -10.23 4.72
CA ARG A 90 0.53 -10.66 3.32
C ARG A 90 1.62 -10.10 2.41
N GLN A 91 2.07 -8.86 2.65
CA GLN A 91 3.18 -8.25 1.91
C GLN A 91 4.45 -9.09 2.07
N GLN A 92 4.76 -9.50 3.31
CA GLN A 92 5.92 -10.35 3.60
C GLN A 92 5.82 -11.69 2.87
N VAL A 93 4.69 -12.37 2.98
CA VAL A 93 4.46 -13.66 2.29
C VAL A 93 4.68 -13.53 0.78
N ASN A 94 4.21 -12.44 0.17
CA ASN A 94 4.39 -12.17 -1.25
C ASN A 94 5.85 -11.89 -1.62
N ALA A 95 6.61 -11.21 -0.76
CA ALA A 95 8.04 -10.97 -0.95
C ALA A 95 8.84 -12.28 -0.83
N ASP A 96 8.55 -13.10 0.17
CA ASP A 96 9.20 -14.39 0.39
C ASP A 96 8.92 -15.37 -0.77
N LEU A 97 7.71 -15.34 -1.32
CA LEU A 97 7.37 -16.10 -2.53
C LEU A 97 8.18 -15.60 -3.73
N ARG A 98 8.21 -14.28 -3.97
CA ARG A 98 8.98 -13.69 -5.07
C ARG A 98 10.46 -14.06 -4.99
N GLN A 99 11.06 -14.01 -3.82
CA GLN A 99 12.48 -14.33 -3.62
C GLN A 99 12.76 -15.82 -3.89
N ARG A 100 11.90 -16.72 -3.39
CA ARG A 100 12.07 -18.17 -3.60
C ARG A 100 11.94 -18.58 -5.07
N GLU A 101 11.04 -17.92 -5.81
CA GLU A 101 10.71 -18.28 -7.18
C GLU A 101 11.47 -17.47 -8.24
N ALA A 102 12.26 -16.47 -7.85
CA ALA A 102 12.98 -15.58 -8.75
C ALA A 102 13.82 -16.34 -9.80
N ASP A 103 14.51 -17.42 -9.38
CA ASP A 103 15.35 -18.22 -10.26
C ASP A 103 14.64 -19.47 -10.80
N ARG A 104 13.67 -20.01 -10.04
CA ARG A 104 12.97 -21.27 -10.37
C ARG A 104 11.96 -21.11 -11.50
N PHE A 105 11.22 -20.01 -11.50
CA PHE A 105 10.16 -19.77 -12.47
C PHE A 105 10.71 -19.60 -13.90
N PRO A 106 11.72 -18.75 -14.14
CA PRO A 106 12.31 -18.60 -15.48
C PRO A 106 12.94 -19.88 -16.02
N ALA A 107 13.49 -20.73 -15.15
CA ALA A 107 14.10 -22.00 -15.55
C ALA A 107 13.08 -23.09 -15.98
N SER A 108 11.78 -22.86 -15.75
CA SER A 108 10.70 -23.80 -16.06
C SER A 108 9.86 -23.42 -17.29
N LEU A 109 10.16 -22.28 -17.92
CA LEU A 109 9.54 -21.76 -19.15
C LEU A 109 10.41 -22.07 -20.37
#